data_AF-A0A450YUS3-F1
#
_entry.id   AF-A0A450YUS3-F1
#
_cell.length_a   1.000
_cell.length_b   1.000
_cell.length_c   1.000
_cell.angle_alpha   90.00
_cell.angle_beta   90.00
_cell.angle_gamma   90.00
#
_symmetry.space_group_name_H-M   'P 1'
#
loop_
_entity.id
_entity.type
_entity.pdbx_description
1 polymer ?
#
loop_
_entity_poly.entity_id
_entity_poly.type
_entity_poly.pdbx_seq_one_letter_code
_entity_poly.pdbx_strand_id
1 'polypeptide(L)'
;MSHFTDEEEYISVQETALLLGCCDASVKGALRKGTISGKKVKKHVDVWMVSKASALEYKKNQAKIKGKDDFQTNHKEISIKDASKILGIPRLDFLKLIESGKLKTEGLGYHRVIKK
;
A
#
# COMPACT_ATOMS: atom_id res chain seq x y z
N MET A 1 22.76 27.29 -32.05
CA MET A 1 21.54 27.15 -31.22
C MET A 1 21.75 25.97 -30.29
N SER A 2 22.03 26.24 -29.02
CA SER A 2 22.23 25.23 -27.99
C SER A 2 20.88 24.63 -27.59
N HIS A 3 20.61 23.41 -28.04
CA HIS A 3 19.50 22.58 -27.55
C HIS A 3 19.81 22.12 -26.12
N PHE A 4 19.57 23.00 -25.15
CA PHE A 4 19.35 22.56 -23.78
C PHE A 4 17.88 22.13 -23.70
N THR A 5 17.63 20.82 -23.70
CA THR A 5 16.35 20.29 -23.22
C THR A 5 16.36 20.46 -21.70
N ASP A 6 15.96 21.65 -21.25
CA ASP A 6 15.34 21.82 -19.94
C ASP A 6 14.15 20.84 -19.82
N GLU A 7 13.73 20.60 -18.57
CA GLU A 7 12.45 19.97 -18.18
C GLU A 7 12.49 18.54 -17.61
N GLU A 8 13.63 18.04 -17.13
CA GLU A 8 13.52 17.12 -15.99
C GLU A 8 13.23 17.94 -14.72
N GLU A 9 11.96 18.26 -14.51
CA GLU A 9 11.51 18.97 -13.30
C GLU A 9 11.71 18.03 -12.10
N TYR A 10 12.69 18.38 -11.26
CA TYR A 10 13.00 17.65 -10.04
C TYR A 10 12.29 18.31 -8.86
N ILE A 11 11.51 17.52 -8.12
CA ILE A 11 10.79 17.96 -6.92
C ILE A 11 11.42 17.33 -5.67
N SER A 12 11.23 17.96 -4.52
CA SER A 12 11.70 17.42 -3.25
C SER A 12 10.95 16.14 -2.86
N VAL A 13 11.54 15.35 -1.95
CA VAL A 13 10.86 14.18 -1.36
C VAL A 13 9.53 14.57 -0.70
N GLN A 14 9.46 15.74 -0.06
CA GLN A 14 8.26 16.22 0.62
C GLN A 14 7.14 16.56 -0.37
N GLU A 15 7.45 17.27 -1.45
CA GLU A 15 6.47 17.55 -2.51
C GLU A 15 6.02 16.27 -3.20
N THR A 16 6.93 15.32 -3.38
CA THR A 16 6.60 13.99 -3.93
C THR A 16 5.66 13.24 -2.99
N ALA A 17 5.89 13.29 -1.68
CA ALA A 17 5.06 12.65 -0.67
C ALA A 17 3.63 13.23 -0.69
N LEU A 18 3.51 14.55 -0.81
CA LEU A 18 2.22 15.24 -0.99
C LEU A 18 1.54 14.82 -2.30
N LEU A 19 2.28 14.74 -3.40
CA LEU A 19 1.75 14.37 -4.72
C LEU A 19 1.23 12.93 -4.77
N LEU A 20 1.91 12.01 -4.07
CA LEU A 20 1.57 10.59 -3.97
C LEU A 20 0.57 10.29 -2.83
N GLY A 21 0.38 11.22 -1.89
CA GLY A 21 -0.46 11.01 -0.71
C GLY A 21 0.12 9.95 0.25
N CYS A 22 1.44 9.92 0.40
CA CYS A 22 2.15 8.97 1.29
C CYS A 22 3.18 9.69 2.17
N CYS A 23 3.86 8.96 3.06
CA CYS A 23 4.90 9.54 3.91
C CYS A 23 6.28 9.57 3.22
N ASP A 24 7.14 10.49 3.61
CA ASP A 24 8.52 10.63 3.09
C ASP A 24 9.31 9.32 3.11
N ALA A 25 9.14 8.51 4.17
CA ALA A 25 9.78 7.21 4.29
C ALA A 25 9.38 6.25 3.16
N SER A 26 8.12 6.31 2.71
CA SER A 26 7.62 5.51 1.59
C SER A 26 8.27 5.95 0.27
N VAL A 27 8.39 7.26 0.05
CA VAL A 27 9.07 7.82 -1.12
C VAL A 27 10.55 7.42 -1.15
N LYS A 28 11.25 7.54 -0.01
CA LYS A 28 12.64 7.07 0.13
C LYS A 28 12.78 5.57 -0.11
N GLY A 29 11.82 4.77 0.35
CA GLY A 29 11.75 3.35 0.06
C GLY A 29 11.62 3.06 -1.43
N ALA A 30 10.76 3.80 -2.13
CA ALA A 30 10.57 3.67 -3.58
C ALA A 30 11.82 4.10 -4.39
N LEU A 31 12.51 5.16 -3.96
CA LEU A 31 13.80 5.58 -4.52
C LEU A 31 14.87 4.50 -4.36
N ARG A 32 15.03 3.93 -3.15
CA ARG A 32 16.02 2.87 -2.89
C ARG A 32 15.73 1.58 -3.67
N LYS A 33 14.46 1.29 -3.92
CA LYS A 33 14.02 0.15 -4.75
C LYS A 33 14.12 0.43 -6.25
N GLY A 34 14.46 1.66 -6.66
CA GLY A 34 14.50 2.07 -8.07
C GLY A 34 13.14 2.14 -8.75
N THR A 35 12.05 2.17 -7.97
CA THR A 35 10.67 2.23 -8.52
C THR A 35 10.26 3.64 -8.92
N ILE A 36 10.94 4.65 -8.38
CA ILE A 36 10.84 6.05 -8.79
C ILE A 36 12.27 6.53 -9.04
N SER A 37 12.50 7.27 -10.12
CA SER A 37 13.80 7.84 -10.43
C SER A 37 14.05 9.13 -9.65
N GLY A 38 15.27 9.29 -9.17
CA GLY A 38 15.69 10.47 -8.42
C GLY A 38 17.20 10.55 -8.27
N LYS A 39 17.67 11.74 -7.91
CA LYS A 39 19.08 12.05 -7.75
C LYS A 39 19.37 12.44 -6.30
N LYS A 40 20.43 11.85 -5.74
CA LYS A 40 20.94 12.26 -4.44
C LYS A 40 21.71 13.57 -4.59
N VAL A 41 21.31 14.62 -3.87
CA VAL A 41 21.88 15.97 -3.99
C VAL A 41 23.15 16.12 -3.15
N LYS A 42 23.22 15.43 -1.99
CA LYS A 42 24.39 15.43 -1.11
C LYS A 42 24.81 13.99 -0.81
N LYS A 43 26.10 13.67 -0.95
CA LYS A 43 26.60 12.30 -0.68
C LYS A 43 26.41 11.89 0.78
N HIS A 44 26.66 12.81 1.72
CA HIS A 44 26.64 12.57 3.17
C HIS A 44 25.31 12.88 3.87
N VAL A 45 24.35 13.49 3.18
CA VAL A 45 23.02 13.81 3.73
C VAL A 45 21.98 13.10 2.87
N ASP A 46 20.98 12.48 3.49
CA ASP A 46 19.93 11.72 2.79
C ASP A 46 18.89 12.65 2.12
N VAL A 47 19.40 13.61 1.34
CA VAL A 47 18.65 14.59 0.56
C VAL A 47 18.58 14.09 -0.87
N TRP A 48 17.36 13.76 -1.28
CA TRP A 48 17.04 13.28 -2.61
C TRP A 48 16.12 14.27 -3.31
N MET A 49 16.29 14.38 -4.61
CA MET A 49 15.37 15.05 -5.51
C MET A 49 14.77 13.98 -6.42
N VAL A 50 13.47 14.05 -6.66
CA VAL A 50 12.71 13.05 -7.39
C VAL A 50 12.31 13.62 -8.74
N SER A 51 12.45 12.84 -9.81
CA SER A 51 11.91 13.24 -11.11
C SER A 51 10.39 13.28 -11.03
N LYS A 52 9.80 14.44 -11.28
CA LYS A 52 8.34 14.62 -11.25
C LYS A 52 7.62 13.70 -12.24
N ALA A 53 8.22 13.49 -13.41
CA ALA A 53 7.69 12.57 -14.43
C ALA A 53 7.60 11.13 -13.90
N SER A 54 8.66 10.64 -13.26
CA SER A 54 8.67 9.29 -12.68
C SER A 54 7.70 9.15 -11.50
N ALA A 55 7.57 10.18 -10.66
CA ALA A 55 6.59 10.18 -9.57
C ALA A 55 5.14 10.11 -10.11
N LEU A 56 4.83 10.83 -11.20
CA LEU A 56 3.52 10.78 -11.85
C LEU A 56 3.24 9.43 -12.49
N GLU A 57 4.23 8.81 -13.14
CA GLU A 57 4.10 7.46 -13.70
C GLU A 57 3.85 6.43 -12.59
N TYR A 58 4.60 6.51 -11.50
CA TYR A 58 4.40 5.68 -10.32
C TYR A 58 2.99 5.83 -9.74
N LYS A 59 2.45 7.06 -9.66
CA LYS A 59 1.07 7.31 -9.23
C LYS A 59 0.04 6.62 -10.13
N LYS A 60 0.23 6.68 -11.45
CA LYS A 60 -0.64 6.00 -12.42
C LYS A 60 -0.60 4.48 -12.24
N ASN A 61 0.59 3.92 -11.99
CA ASN A 61 0.75 2.49 -11.76
C ASN A 61 0.17 2.03 -10.42
N GLN A 62 0.28 2.84 -9.36
CA GLN A 62 -0.40 2.56 -8.08
C GLN A 62 -1.93 2.55 -8.23
N ALA A 63 -2.50 3.45 -9.03
CA ALA A 63 -3.95 3.46 -9.28
C ALA A 63 -4.43 2.19 -9.99
N LYS A 64 -3.63 1.65 -10.93
CA LYS A 64 -3.91 0.36 -11.59
C LYS A 64 -3.85 -0.84 -10.62
N ILE A 65 -2.97 -0.78 -9.62
CA ILE A 65 -2.85 -1.84 -8.60
C ILE A 65 -4.02 -1.75 -7.61
N LYS A 66 -4.46 -0.55 -7.22
CA LYS A 66 -5.65 -0.39 -6.36
C LYS A 66 -6.94 -0.92 -7.01
N GLY A 67 -7.05 -0.91 -8.34
CA GLY A 67 -8.15 -1.57 -9.06
C GLY A 67 -8.10 -3.11 -9.07
N LYS A 68 -7.05 -3.73 -8.53
CA LYS A 68 -6.98 -5.20 -8.30
C LYS A 68 -7.30 -5.60 -6.86
N ASP A 69 -7.31 -4.66 -5.92
CA ASP A 69 -7.79 -4.88 -4.56
C ASP A 69 -9.32 -4.70 -4.43
N ASP A 70 -10.03 -4.59 -5.56
CA ASP A 70 -11.47 -4.90 -5.64
C ASP A 70 -11.72 -6.42 -5.56
N PHE A 71 -10.97 -7.14 -4.70
CA PHE A 71 -11.40 -8.41 -4.12
C PHE A 71 -12.55 -8.20 -3.12
N GLN A 72 -13.14 -7.01 -3.08
CA GLN A 72 -14.53 -6.83 -2.72
C GLN A 72 -15.40 -7.02 -3.97
N THR A 73 -15.82 -8.25 -4.23
CA THR A 73 -17.21 -8.48 -4.67
C THR A 73 -17.59 -9.95 -4.57
N ASN A 74 -18.68 -10.18 -3.83
CA ASN A 74 -19.64 -11.29 -3.92
C ASN A 74 -19.60 -12.43 -2.90
N HIS A 75 -18.66 -12.46 -1.96
CA HIS A 75 -18.87 -13.20 -0.72
C HIS A 75 -18.84 -12.22 0.46
N LYS A 76 -19.76 -12.40 1.40
CA LYS A 76 -19.84 -11.64 2.65
C LYS A 76 -18.70 -12.10 3.57
N GLU A 77 -17.47 -11.91 3.11
CA GLU A 77 -16.26 -12.36 3.77
C GLU A 77 -15.91 -11.37 4.87
N ILE A 78 -16.30 -11.70 6.10
CA ILE A 78 -15.97 -10.89 7.26
C ILE A 78 -14.64 -11.41 7.80
N SER A 79 -13.64 -10.54 7.96
CA SER A 79 -12.37 -10.93 8.56
C SER A 79 -12.57 -11.47 9.98
N ILE A 80 -11.70 -12.36 10.48
CA ILE A 80 -11.79 -12.87 11.86
C ILE A 80 -11.81 -11.73 12.89
N LYS A 81 -11.08 -10.64 12.62
CA LYS A 81 -10.99 -9.46 13.48
C LYS A 81 -12.32 -8.69 13.52
N ASP A 82 -12.98 -8.56 12.38
CA ASP A 82 -14.26 -7.86 12.31
C ASP A 82 -15.40 -8.74 12.83
N ALA A 83 -15.34 -10.04 12.57
CA ALA A 83 -16.25 -11.02 13.13
C ALA A 83 -16.18 -11.09 14.66
N SER A 84 -14.97 -11.08 15.23
CA SER A 84 -14.78 -11.10 16.67
C SER A 84 -15.37 -9.85 17.33
N LYS A 85 -15.26 -8.69 16.68
CA LYS A 85 -15.88 -7.43 17.14
C LYS A 85 -17.40 -7.47 17.06
N ILE A 86 -17.95 -7.96 15.95
CA ILE A 86 -19.41 -8.04 15.75
C ILE A 86 -20.05 -8.95 16.80
N LEU A 87 -19.39 -10.06 17.12
CA LEU A 87 -19.89 -11.04 18.09
C LEU A 87 -19.51 -10.70 19.54
N GLY A 88 -18.65 -9.68 19.76
CA GLY A 88 -18.17 -9.30 21.10
C GLY A 88 -17.29 -10.36 21.77
N ILE A 89 -16.69 -11.28 20.98
CA ILE A 89 -15.88 -12.38 21.49
C ILE A 89 -14.39 -12.02 21.34
N PRO A 90 -13.55 -12.24 22.36
CA PRO A 90 -12.10 -12.10 22.20
C PRO A 90 -11.57 -12.95 21.05
N ARG A 91 -10.65 -12.39 20.25
CA ARG A 91 -10.12 -13.05 19.03
C ARG A 91 -9.59 -14.46 19.29
N LEU A 92 -8.95 -14.69 20.44
CA LEU A 92 -8.42 -16.00 20.82
C LEU A 92 -9.54 -17.03 21.06
N ASP A 93 -10.61 -16.63 21.74
CA ASP A 93 -11.74 -17.53 21.99
C ASP A 93 -12.55 -17.78 20.72
N PHE A 94 -12.61 -16.78 19.84
CA PHE A 94 -13.17 -16.96 18.49
C PHE A 94 -12.40 -18.02 17.69
N LEU A 95 -11.06 -18.02 17.75
CA LEU A 95 -10.24 -19.07 17.11
C LEU A 95 -10.48 -20.45 17.73
N LYS A 96 -10.54 -20.54 19.06
CA LYS A 96 -10.87 -21.80 19.76
C LYS A 96 -12.22 -22.36 19.34
N LEU A 97 -13.23 -21.51 19.13
CA LEU A 97 -14.56 -21.93 18.69
C LEU A 97 -14.55 -22.51 17.26
N ILE A 98 -13.66 -22.00 16.41
CA ILE A 98 -13.48 -22.52 15.07
C ILE A 98 -12.69 -23.83 15.10
N GLU A 99 -11.60 -23.91 15.88
CA GLU A 99 -10.81 -25.12 16.07
C GLU A 99 -11.63 -26.25 16.72
N SER A 100 -12.54 -25.91 17.63
CA SER A 100 -13.47 -26.86 18.25
C SER A 100 -14.65 -27.24 17.34
N GLY A 101 -14.72 -26.74 16.11
CA GLY A 101 -15.78 -27.02 15.14
C GLY A 101 -17.16 -26.45 15.49
N LYS A 102 -17.26 -25.57 16.51
CA LYS A 102 -18.52 -24.94 16.92
C LYS A 102 -18.93 -23.82 15.96
N LEU A 103 -17.97 -23.21 15.28
CA LEU A 103 -18.17 -22.25 14.20
C LEU A 103 -17.67 -22.82 12.88
N LYS A 104 -18.57 -22.91 11.89
CA LYS A 104 -18.19 -23.29 10.52
C LYS A 104 -17.64 -22.07 9.79
N THR A 105 -16.41 -22.19 9.34
CA THR A 105 -15.75 -21.16 8.51
C THR A 105 -15.24 -21.79 7.22
N GLU A 106 -15.42 -21.11 6.09
CA GLU A 106 -14.79 -21.50 4.82
C GLU A 106 -13.67 -20.50 4.48
N GLY A 107 -12.45 -20.99 4.20
CA GLY A 107 -11.30 -20.15 3.85
C GLY A 107 -9.97 -20.65 4.42
N LEU A 108 -8.87 -20.36 3.70
CA LEU A 108 -7.50 -20.71 4.11
C LEU A 108 -6.85 -19.52 4.82
N GLY A 109 -6.40 -19.72 6.07
CA GLY A 109 -5.62 -18.74 6.82
C GLY A 109 -6.45 -17.70 7.58
N TYR A 110 -6.07 -16.42 7.47
CA TYR A 110 -6.65 -15.30 8.22
C TYR A 110 -7.94 -14.73 7.60
N HIS A 111 -8.27 -15.15 6.38
CA HIS A 111 -9.49 -14.80 5.67
C HIS A 111 -10.43 -16.00 5.76
N ARG A 112 -11.39 -15.93 6.69
CA ARG A 112 -12.37 -16.99 6.94
C ARG A 112 -13.76 -16.41 6.78
N VAL A 113 -14.54 -17.00 5.89
CA VAL A 113 -15.95 -16.66 5.63
C VAL A 113 -16.81 -17.37 6.67
N ILE A 114 -17.58 -16.60 7.44
CA ILE A 114 -18.58 -17.15 8.36
C ILE A 114 -19.86 -17.31 7.55
N LYS A 115 -20.23 -18.56 7.26
CA LYS A 115 -21.55 -18.85 6.70
C LYS A 115 -22.60 -18.71 7.82
N LYS A 116 -23.63 -17.92 7.55
CA LYS A 116 -24.83 -17.85 8.39
C LYS A 116 -25.71 -19.06 8.10
#